data_AF-M0BMY0-F1
#
_entry.id   AF-M0BMY0-F1
#
_cell.length_a   1.000
_cell.length_b   1.000
_cell.length_c   1.000
_cell.angle_alpha   90.00
_cell.angle_beta   90.00
_cell.angle_gamma   90.00
#
_symmetry.space_group_name_H-M   'P 1'
#
loop_
_entity.id
_entity.type
_entity.pdbx_description
1 polymer ?
#
loop_
_entity_poly.entity_id
_entity_poly.type
_entity_poly.pdbx_seq_one_letter_code
_entity_poly.pdbx_strand_id
1 'polypeptide(L)'
;MAVVLRFSERFTSMYEGQTVGVVIPAYNEAGFVGEVIETLPAIVDRAYVVDDCSTDDTWSEIEAAAMRVTAAAEMSGTAESSAAPESVGAAESADTADSAGPAESAGAAGTIETTAETGVSGQATVSTAETATLHPDGGGLDGPPIVTVRHERNRGVGGAIKTGYRLASEDELDVVAVMNGDGQMDPTLLERIVDPVVQGHAAYAKGNRLDNPDDRAGMPSWRLFGNGVLTYLTKLVSGYWGMSDPQNGYTAISREALDAIDVDRLYEGYGFCNDVLVHLNVHGFRVEDVPMPARYGDEQSHIRYSRFVPSLSWLLLRRGLWRYRMQYAEAGPRRPYVLLLAGGLGGTVGLATLGLAALTVGIGSAQAALSLLTALLGALFVTLAVTLDRLHSRTVDTDRYEPVGGD
;
A
#
# COMPACT_ATOMS: atom_id res chain seq x y z
N MET A 1 40.56 -9.22 -14.43
CA MET A 1 39.40 -8.93 -15.30
C MET A 1 38.18 -9.61 -14.70
N ALA A 2 37.77 -9.17 -13.50
CA ALA A 2 36.82 -9.86 -12.62
C ALA A 2 35.70 -8.88 -12.20
N VAL A 3 35.00 -8.33 -13.20
CA VAL A 3 33.87 -7.40 -12.99
C VAL A 3 32.60 -7.90 -13.72
N VAL A 4 32.69 -8.94 -14.55
CA VAL A 4 31.58 -9.36 -15.42
C VAL A 4 30.68 -10.45 -14.81
N LEU A 5 31.06 -11.07 -13.68
CA LEU A 5 30.30 -12.18 -13.09
C LEU A 5 29.47 -11.84 -11.84
N ARG A 6 29.42 -10.57 -11.40
CA ARG A 6 28.49 -10.14 -10.32
C ARG A 6 27.16 -9.58 -10.82
N PHE A 7 27.00 -9.43 -12.13
CA PHE A 7 25.78 -8.85 -12.73
C PHE A 7 24.73 -9.91 -13.07
N SER A 8 25.10 -11.20 -13.09
CA SER A 8 24.26 -12.29 -13.59
C SER A 8 23.40 -12.97 -12.52
N GLU A 9 23.70 -12.81 -11.23
CA GLU A 9 22.98 -13.52 -10.15
C GLU A 9 21.84 -12.70 -9.53
N ARG A 10 21.77 -11.37 -9.77
CA ARG A 10 20.70 -10.50 -9.23
C ARG A 10 19.32 -10.70 -9.86
N PHE A 11 19.22 -11.38 -11.00
CA PHE A 11 18.03 -11.33 -11.84
C PHE A 11 17.00 -12.44 -11.58
N THR A 12 17.24 -13.35 -10.64
CA THR A 12 16.48 -14.61 -10.59
C THR A 12 15.29 -14.61 -9.64
N SER A 13 15.09 -13.58 -8.79
CA SER A 13 13.94 -13.54 -7.84
C SER A 13 13.10 -12.24 -7.85
N MET A 14 13.53 -11.18 -8.55
CA MET A 14 12.84 -9.89 -8.51
C MET A 14 11.47 -9.95 -9.20
N TYR A 15 10.43 -9.45 -8.53
CA TYR A 15 9.06 -9.46 -9.06
C TYR A 15 8.96 -8.56 -10.30
N GLU A 16 8.71 -9.15 -11.47
CA GLU A 16 8.74 -8.47 -12.78
C GLU A 16 10.01 -7.61 -12.99
N GLY A 17 11.13 -8.05 -12.40
CA GLY A 17 12.41 -7.35 -12.50
C GLY A 17 12.53 -6.09 -11.62
N GLN A 18 11.67 -5.92 -10.62
CA GLN A 18 11.71 -4.82 -9.64
C GLN A 18 11.85 -5.34 -8.21
N THR A 19 12.55 -4.57 -7.36
CA THR A 19 12.63 -4.84 -5.93
C THR A 19 11.39 -4.32 -5.21
N VAL A 20 10.76 -5.16 -4.39
CA VAL A 20 9.54 -4.85 -3.65
C VAL A 20 9.82 -4.84 -2.15
N GLY A 21 9.64 -3.67 -1.54
CA GLY A 21 9.63 -3.48 -0.10
C GLY A 21 8.24 -3.46 0.48
N VAL A 22 8.10 -3.85 1.75
CA VAL A 22 6.86 -3.65 2.52
C VAL A 22 7.18 -2.93 3.82
N VAL A 23 6.44 -1.87 4.13
CA VAL A 23 6.44 -1.22 5.43
C VAL A 23 5.26 -1.70 6.25
N ILE A 24 5.55 -2.24 7.44
CA ILE A 24 4.55 -2.75 8.39
C ILE A 24 4.53 -1.84 9.63
N PRO A 25 3.66 -0.81 9.67
CA PRO A 25 3.47 -0.04 10.88
C PRO A 25 2.67 -0.84 11.91
N ALA A 26 3.09 -0.80 13.18
CA ALA A 26 2.42 -1.46 14.29
C ALA A 26 2.31 -0.54 15.52
N TYR A 27 1.15 -0.51 16.16
CA TYR A 27 0.94 0.12 17.45
C TYR A 27 -0.13 -0.62 18.26
N ASN A 28 0.30 -1.39 19.27
CA ASN A 28 -0.55 -2.29 20.05
C ASN A 28 -1.31 -3.31 19.18
N GLU A 29 -0.57 -4.05 18.34
CA GLU A 29 -1.06 -5.06 17.40
C GLU A 29 -0.67 -6.49 17.83
N ALA A 30 -0.47 -6.69 19.14
CA ALA A 30 -0.11 -7.99 19.68
C ALA A 30 -1.20 -9.04 19.38
N GLY A 31 -0.79 -10.19 18.87
CA GLY A 31 -1.66 -11.28 18.41
C GLY A 31 -1.94 -11.28 16.91
N PHE A 32 -1.53 -10.24 16.17
CA PHE A 32 -1.74 -10.14 14.72
C PHE A 32 -0.43 -9.93 13.96
N VAL A 33 0.44 -9.05 14.45
CA VAL A 33 1.63 -8.59 13.71
C VAL A 33 2.59 -9.73 13.35
N GLY A 34 2.71 -10.75 14.19
CA GLY A 34 3.57 -11.91 13.91
C GLY A 34 3.11 -12.70 12.70
N GLU A 35 1.81 -12.99 12.62
CA GLU A 35 1.21 -13.66 11.47
C GLU A 35 1.37 -12.82 10.19
N VAL A 36 1.17 -11.50 10.26
CA VAL A 36 1.37 -10.60 9.12
C VAL A 36 2.80 -10.70 8.58
N ILE A 37 3.82 -10.74 9.46
CA ILE A 37 5.23 -10.86 9.06
C ILE A 37 5.51 -12.24 8.44
N GLU A 38 4.96 -13.29 9.02
CA GLU A 38 5.19 -14.69 8.59
C GLU A 38 4.43 -15.08 7.32
N THR A 39 3.39 -14.34 6.97
CA THR A 39 2.56 -14.59 5.79
C THR A 39 2.86 -13.64 4.62
N LEU A 40 3.95 -12.87 4.74
CA LEU A 40 4.44 -12.04 3.64
C LEU A 40 4.68 -12.89 2.38
N PRO A 41 4.16 -12.48 1.21
CA PRO A 41 4.39 -13.20 -0.04
C PRO A 41 5.87 -13.23 -0.42
N ALA A 42 6.26 -14.24 -1.21
CA ALA A 42 7.63 -14.39 -1.70
C ALA A 42 8.10 -13.24 -2.61
N ILE A 43 7.17 -12.44 -3.14
CA ILE A 43 7.49 -11.26 -3.95
C ILE A 43 8.16 -10.14 -3.14
N VAL A 44 8.16 -10.22 -1.80
CA VAL A 44 8.73 -9.20 -0.93
C VAL A 44 10.22 -9.47 -0.69
N ASP A 45 11.07 -8.59 -1.21
CA ASP A 45 12.53 -8.66 -1.01
C ASP A 45 12.92 -8.20 0.40
N ARG A 46 12.23 -7.17 0.92
CA ARG A 46 12.53 -6.59 2.23
C ARG A 46 11.31 -6.04 2.95
N ALA A 47 11.19 -6.32 4.25
CA ALA A 47 10.16 -5.74 5.10
C ALA A 47 10.77 -4.82 6.18
N TYR A 48 10.17 -3.65 6.36
CA TYR A 48 10.49 -2.71 7.43
C TYR A 48 9.33 -2.70 8.43
N VAL A 49 9.52 -3.39 9.55
CA VAL A 49 8.50 -3.50 10.60
C VAL A 49 8.77 -2.44 11.66
N VAL A 50 7.83 -1.50 11.81
CA VAL A 50 8.02 -0.31 12.65
C VAL A 50 7.02 -0.31 13.81
N ASP A 51 7.52 -0.58 15.01
CA ASP A 51 6.78 -0.42 16.26
C ASP A 51 6.74 1.05 16.69
N ASP A 52 5.56 1.66 16.68
CA ASP A 52 5.35 3.06 17.04
C ASP A 52 5.20 3.26 18.56
N CYS A 53 6.13 2.67 19.33
CA CYS A 53 6.16 2.69 20.79
C CYS A 53 4.95 1.98 21.40
N SER A 54 4.72 0.72 21.02
CA SER A 54 3.64 -0.09 21.62
C SER A 54 3.88 -0.33 23.11
N THR A 55 2.76 -0.51 23.82
CA THR A 55 2.69 -0.68 25.28
C THR A 55 2.35 -2.10 25.70
N ASP A 56 2.09 -2.98 24.74
CA ASP A 56 1.82 -4.41 24.90
C ASP A 56 2.96 -5.26 24.30
N ASP A 57 2.69 -6.54 24.02
CA ASP A 57 3.69 -7.50 23.54
C ASP A 57 4.05 -7.37 22.05
N THR A 58 3.51 -6.36 21.34
CA THR A 58 3.74 -6.13 19.90
C THR A 58 5.22 -6.18 19.53
N TRP A 59 6.08 -5.49 20.28
CA TRP A 59 7.52 -5.46 19.99
C TRP A 59 8.18 -6.84 20.12
N SER A 60 7.81 -7.59 21.16
CA SER A 60 8.35 -8.93 21.40
C SER A 60 7.92 -9.89 20.29
N GLU A 61 6.68 -9.77 19.81
CA GLU A 61 6.14 -10.56 18.72
C GLU A 61 6.81 -10.26 17.39
N ILE A 62 7.04 -8.97 17.08
CA ILE A 62 7.80 -8.51 15.90
C ILE A 62 9.19 -9.16 15.87
N GLU A 63 9.94 -9.07 16.99
CA GLU A 63 11.29 -9.65 17.07
C GLU A 63 11.27 -11.18 16.89
N ALA A 64 10.31 -11.86 17.53
CA ALA A 64 10.19 -13.32 17.43
C ALA A 64 9.81 -13.79 16.01
N ALA A 65 8.93 -13.06 15.31
CA ALA A 65 8.58 -13.34 13.93
C ALA A 65 9.76 -13.06 12.98
N ALA A 66 10.42 -11.90 13.13
CA ALA A 66 11.59 -11.52 12.34
C ALA A 66 12.72 -12.55 12.43
N MET A 67 13.01 -13.06 13.64
CA MET A 67 14.01 -14.11 13.85
C MET A 67 13.64 -15.41 13.12
N ARG A 68 12.36 -15.83 13.17
CA ARG A 68 11.90 -17.05 12.51
C ARG A 68 11.98 -16.95 11.00
N VAL A 69 11.55 -15.83 10.42
CA VAL A 69 11.62 -15.60 8.97
C VAL A 69 13.08 -15.53 8.50
N THR A 70 13.94 -14.82 9.23
CA THR A 70 15.37 -14.71 8.87
C THR A 70 16.06 -16.08 8.93
N ALA A 71 15.82 -16.87 9.98
CA ALA A 71 16.38 -18.22 10.09
C ALA A 71 15.89 -19.16 8.97
N ALA A 72 14.62 -19.05 8.56
CA ALA A 72 14.07 -19.82 7.45
C ALA A 72 14.75 -19.45 6.12
N ALA A 73 14.98 -18.16 5.85
CA ALA A 73 15.66 -17.70 4.64
C ALA A 73 17.12 -18.20 4.55
N GLU A 74 17.86 -18.18 5.66
CA GLU A 74 19.25 -18.68 5.73
C GLU A 74 19.34 -20.20 5.45
N MET A 75 18.38 -20.97 5.98
CA MET A 75 18.31 -22.42 5.75
C MET A 75 18.03 -22.75 4.28
N SER A 76 17.16 -21.99 3.64
CA SER A 76 16.80 -22.16 2.23
C SER A 76 17.95 -21.85 1.27
N GLY A 77 18.68 -20.74 1.48
CA GLY A 77 19.83 -20.38 0.65
C GLY A 77 21.01 -21.37 0.75
N THR A 78 21.15 -22.04 1.90
CA THR A 78 22.20 -23.06 2.10
C THR A 78 21.91 -24.35 1.31
N ALA A 79 20.62 -24.69 1.13
CA ALA A 79 20.21 -25.88 0.37
C ALA A 79 20.49 -25.75 -1.13
N GLU A 80 20.21 -24.59 -1.72
CA GLU A 80 20.45 -24.29 -3.15
C GLU A 80 21.95 -24.24 -3.49
N SER A 81 22.78 -23.67 -2.61
CA SER A 81 24.24 -23.64 -2.81
C SER A 81 24.88 -25.04 -2.79
N SER A 82 24.24 -26.05 -2.19
CA SER A 82 24.77 -27.42 -2.12
C SER A 82 24.37 -28.30 -3.33
N ALA A 83 23.46 -27.82 -4.17
CA ALA A 83 22.91 -28.59 -5.30
C ALA A 83 23.60 -28.32 -6.65
N ALA A 84 24.66 -27.50 -6.69
CA ALA A 84 25.47 -27.32 -7.90
C ALA A 84 26.32 -28.58 -8.18
N PRO A 85 26.25 -29.21 -9.36
CA PRO A 85 27.07 -30.37 -9.66
C PRO A 85 28.52 -29.93 -9.86
N GLU A 86 29.42 -30.40 -9.00
CA GLU A 86 30.86 -30.38 -9.26
C GLU A 86 31.14 -31.18 -10.54
N SER A 87 31.31 -30.47 -11.66
CA SER A 87 31.85 -31.07 -12.88
C SER A 87 33.35 -31.28 -12.71
N VAL A 88 33.71 -32.42 -12.10
CA VAL A 88 35.08 -32.94 -12.14
C VAL A 88 35.36 -33.39 -13.57
N GLY A 89 36.08 -32.55 -14.32
CA GLY A 89 36.68 -32.92 -15.59
C GLY A 89 37.81 -33.92 -15.38
N ALA A 90 37.52 -35.19 -15.60
CA ALA A 90 38.53 -36.21 -15.86
C ALA A 90 38.04 -37.10 -17.00
N ALA A 91 38.54 -36.84 -18.21
CA ALA A 91 38.41 -37.75 -19.34
C ALA A 91 39.81 -38.18 -19.74
N GLU A 92 40.23 -39.33 -19.21
CA GLU A 92 41.32 -40.13 -19.78
C GLU A 92 40.76 -41.09 -20.84
N SER A 93 41.64 -41.32 -21.81
CA SER A 93 41.64 -42.18 -22.98
C SER A 93 40.83 -43.48 -22.94
N ALA A 94 40.19 -43.74 -24.08
CA ALA A 94 39.67 -45.04 -24.49
C ALA A 94 40.79 -46.10 -24.60
N ASP A 95 40.49 -47.32 -24.14
CA ASP A 95 40.99 -48.52 -24.81
C ASP A 95 40.06 -49.73 -24.64
N THR A 96 40.25 -50.64 -25.59
CA THR A 96 39.48 -51.79 -26.11
C THR A 96 38.99 -52.93 -25.19
N ALA A 97 37.94 -53.60 -25.71
CA ALA A 97 37.79 -55.06 -25.90
C ALA A 97 37.20 -55.99 -24.79
N ASP A 98 36.02 -56.53 -25.15
CA ASP A 98 35.73 -57.96 -25.41
C ASP A 98 35.15 -58.90 -24.31
N SER A 99 34.10 -59.59 -24.78
CA SER A 99 33.66 -60.97 -24.48
C SER A 99 32.69 -61.32 -23.34
N ALA A 100 31.64 -62.04 -23.80
CA ALA A 100 30.97 -63.22 -23.22
C ALA A 100 29.92 -63.05 -22.07
N GLY A 101 28.66 -63.42 -22.36
CA GLY A 101 27.63 -63.81 -21.38
C GLY A 101 27.67 -65.31 -21.04
N PRO A 102 26.55 -66.00 -20.72
CA PRO A 102 25.32 -65.60 -20.01
C PRO A 102 24.94 -66.63 -18.90
N ALA A 103 23.66 -66.68 -18.47
CA ALA A 103 22.98 -67.65 -17.56
C ALA A 103 23.00 -67.26 -16.06
N GLU A 104 22.00 -67.49 -15.20
CA GLU A 104 20.78 -68.31 -15.12
C GLU A 104 19.96 -67.71 -13.93
N SER A 105 18.67 -67.39 -14.03
CA SER A 105 17.46 -68.19 -13.70
C SER A 105 17.20 -68.58 -12.22
N ALA A 106 15.91 -68.49 -11.85
CA ALA A 106 15.20 -69.01 -10.66
C ALA A 106 15.29 -68.21 -9.34
N GLY A 107 14.23 -67.98 -8.57
CA GLY A 107 12.83 -68.40 -8.69
C GLY A 107 12.05 -68.12 -7.38
N ALA A 108 10.72 -68.24 -7.49
CA ALA A 108 9.69 -68.45 -6.44
C ALA A 108 9.50 -67.35 -5.35
N ALA A 109 8.36 -66.64 -5.29
CA ALA A 109 7.00 -67.06 -4.94
C ALA A 109 6.80 -67.42 -3.44
N GLY A 110 5.90 -66.68 -2.79
CA GLY A 110 5.49 -66.92 -1.40
C GLY A 110 4.45 -65.92 -0.90
N THR A 111 3.21 -66.08 -1.34
CA THR A 111 1.99 -65.51 -0.73
C THR A 111 1.69 -66.22 0.60
N ILE A 112 1.20 -65.50 1.61
CA ILE A 112 0.19 -65.97 2.60
C ILE A 112 -0.53 -64.73 3.16
N GLU A 113 -1.84 -64.68 2.96
CA GLU A 113 -2.82 -63.85 3.68
C GLU A 113 -3.01 -64.34 5.13
N THR A 114 -3.56 -63.52 6.03
CA THR A 114 -4.78 -63.83 6.83
C THR A 114 -5.07 -62.72 7.87
N THR A 115 -6.19 -62.00 7.67
CA THR A 115 -7.28 -61.50 8.60
C THR A 115 -6.95 -61.10 10.07
N ALA A 116 -7.58 -60.14 10.76
CA ALA A 116 -8.95 -59.59 10.73
C ALA A 116 -9.07 -58.29 11.59
N GLU A 117 -10.08 -57.45 11.28
CA GLU A 117 -11.04 -56.72 12.17
C GLU A 117 -10.53 -55.99 13.44
N THR A 118 -10.89 -54.76 13.84
CA THR A 118 -12.09 -53.90 13.74
C THR A 118 -11.73 -52.54 14.39
N GLY A 119 -12.37 -51.41 14.03
CA GLY A 119 -12.29 -50.19 14.84
C GLY A 119 -12.59 -48.86 14.14
N VAL A 120 -13.83 -48.41 14.31
CA VAL A 120 -14.48 -47.16 13.84
C VAL A 120 -13.77 -45.87 14.28
N SER A 121 -13.66 -44.86 13.38
CA SER A 121 -14.15 -43.47 13.57
C SER A 121 -13.34 -42.41 12.80
N GLY A 122 -13.88 -41.97 11.66
CA GLY A 122 -13.87 -40.58 11.16
C GLY A 122 -12.54 -39.81 11.09
N GLN A 123 -11.84 -39.94 9.96
CA GLN A 123 -10.86 -38.94 9.54
C GLN A 123 -11.60 -37.66 9.09
N ALA A 124 -11.44 -36.58 9.86
CA ALA A 124 -11.59 -35.24 9.33
C ALA A 124 -10.34 -34.94 8.49
N THR A 125 -10.51 -34.89 7.17
CA THR A 125 -9.53 -34.33 6.24
C THR A 125 -9.43 -32.83 6.51
N VAL A 126 -8.49 -32.44 7.37
CA VAL A 126 -7.99 -31.06 7.41
C VAL A 126 -7.05 -30.95 6.23
N SER A 127 -7.54 -30.29 5.19
CA SER A 127 -6.74 -29.83 4.06
C SER A 127 -5.70 -28.85 4.61
N THR A 128 -4.49 -29.34 4.87
CA THR A 128 -3.31 -28.50 5.05
C THR A 128 -3.09 -27.76 3.73
N ALA A 129 -3.53 -26.50 3.67
CA ALA A 129 -3.01 -25.57 2.69
C ALA A 129 -1.49 -25.54 2.86
N GLU A 130 -0.76 -25.81 1.80
CA GLU A 130 0.69 -25.59 1.73
C GLU A 130 0.95 -24.14 2.16
N THR A 131 1.47 -23.97 3.36
CA THR A 131 2.08 -22.72 3.79
C THR A 131 3.31 -22.54 2.92
N ALA A 132 3.19 -21.70 1.88
CA ALA A 132 4.30 -21.32 1.03
C ALA A 132 5.45 -20.86 1.94
N THR A 133 6.58 -21.55 1.85
CA THR A 133 7.79 -21.18 2.58
C THR A 133 8.27 -19.84 2.03
N LEU A 134 8.38 -18.85 2.93
CA LEU A 134 9.03 -17.57 2.66
C LEU A 134 10.41 -17.80 2.04
N HIS A 135 10.60 -17.36 0.80
CA HIS A 135 11.90 -17.27 0.14
C HIS A 135 12.21 -15.83 -0.28
N PRO A 136 12.38 -14.89 0.68
CA PRO A 136 13.03 -13.63 0.38
C PRO A 136 14.54 -13.92 0.29
N ASP A 137 15.08 -14.04 -0.91
CA ASP A 137 16.55 -14.04 -1.11
C ASP A 137 17.16 -12.63 -0.94
N GLY A 138 16.32 -11.66 -0.53
CA GLY A 138 16.66 -10.28 -0.30
C GLY A 138 16.83 -9.47 -1.58
N GLY A 139 16.53 -10.02 -2.77
CA GLY A 139 16.72 -9.31 -4.04
C GLY A 139 18.17 -8.85 -4.28
N GLY A 140 19.14 -9.44 -3.58
CA GLY A 140 20.54 -8.99 -3.56
C GLY A 140 20.85 -7.76 -2.68
N LEU A 141 19.95 -7.39 -1.77
CA LEU A 141 20.15 -6.37 -0.74
C LEU A 141 21.00 -6.92 0.41
N ASP A 142 21.96 -6.14 0.88
CA ASP A 142 22.76 -6.51 2.05
C ASP A 142 21.91 -6.46 3.33
N GLY A 143 21.98 -7.48 4.19
CA GLY A 143 21.30 -7.51 5.50
C GLY A 143 20.09 -8.46 5.59
N PRO A 144 19.37 -8.45 6.73
CA PRO A 144 18.25 -9.37 6.95
C PRO A 144 17.05 -9.01 6.06
N PRO A 145 16.20 -9.99 5.71
CA PRO A 145 14.97 -9.74 4.95
C PRO A 145 13.94 -8.93 5.77
N ILE A 146 13.99 -9.03 7.10
CA ILE A 146 13.13 -8.28 8.02
C ILE A 146 13.98 -7.29 8.83
N VAL A 147 13.70 -6.00 8.68
CA VAL A 147 14.33 -4.91 9.43
C VAL A 147 13.32 -4.40 10.47
N THR A 148 13.63 -4.57 11.74
CA THR A 148 12.76 -4.13 12.84
C THR A 148 13.22 -2.77 13.37
N VAL A 149 12.27 -1.88 13.64
CA VAL A 149 12.54 -0.55 14.18
C VAL A 149 11.54 -0.23 15.28
N ARG A 150 12.05 0.27 16.41
CA ARG A 150 11.22 0.75 17.51
C ARG A 150 11.35 2.25 17.68
N HIS A 151 10.23 2.96 17.71
CA HIS A 151 10.20 4.36 18.08
C HIS A 151 10.29 4.55 19.60
N GLU A 152 10.97 5.61 20.03
CA GLU A 152 11.04 6.01 21.45
C GLU A 152 9.74 6.64 21.97
N ARG A 153 8.89 7.11 21.05
CA ARG A 153 7.60 7.74 21.34
C ARG A 153 6.63 7.47 20.21
N ASN A 154 5.34 7.41 20.51
CA ASN A 154 4.30 7.30 19.51
C ASN A 154 4.26 8.56 18.63
N ARG A 155 4.41 8.38 17.31
CA ARG A 155 4.37 9.43 16.27
C ARG A 155 3.10 9.36 15.42
N GLY A 156 2.31 8.30 15.58
CA GLY A 156 1.17 7.95 14.74
C GLY A 156 1.58 7.07 13.57
N VAL A 157 0.58 6.44 12.95
CA VAL A 157 0.75 5.51 11.81
C VAL A 157 1.56 6.12 10.66
N GLY A 158 1.34 7.40 10.33
CA GLY A 158 2.12 8.08 9.29
C GLY A 158 3.57 8.32 9.71
N GLY A 159 3.86 8.46 11.00
CA GLY A 159 5.22 8.52 11.52
C GLY A 159 5.97 7.20 11.35
N ALA A 160 5.30 6.07 11.62
CA ALA A 160 5.84 4.74 11.38
C ALA A 160 6.08 4.47 9.88
N ILE A 161 5.10 4.82 9.03
CA ILE A 161 5.23 4.69 7.57
C ILE A 161 6.41 5.52 7.05
N LYS A 162 6.56 6.77 7.50
CA LYS A 162 7.72 7.63 7.12
C LYS A 162 9.06 6.98 7.45
N THR A 163 9.16 6.34 8.61
CA THR A 163 10.39 5.65 9.01
C THR A 163 10.70 4.50 8.05
N GLY A 164 9.72 3.68 7.71
CA GLY A 164 9.89 2.61 6.72
C GLY A 164 10.19 3.14 5.31
N TYR A 165 9.51 4.18 4.87
CA TYR A 165 9.77 4.88 3.60
C TYR A 165 11.19 5.41 3.49
N ARG A 166 11.73 6.00 4.56
CA ARG A 166 13.12 6.45 4.58
C ARG A 166 14.10 5.29 4.40
N LEU A 167 13.89 4.20 5.14
CA LEU A 167 14.75 3.02 5.04
C LEU A 167 14.65 2.37 3.66
N ALA A 168 13.46 2.30 3.09
CA ALA A 168 13.25 1.78 1.75
C ALA A 168 13.91 2.63 0.65
N SER A 169 13.92 3.96 0.82
CA SER A 169 14.66 4.87 -0.08
C SER A 169 16.18 4.73 0.11
N GLU A 170 16.67 4.54 1.35
CA GLU A 170 18.08 4.27 1.66
C GLU A 170 18.57 2.94 1.04
N ASP A 171 17.72 1.91 1.06
CA ASP A 171 17.98 0.60 0.45
C ASP A 171 17.69 0.59 -1.06
N GLU A 172 17.31 1.74 -1.64
CA GLU A 172 17.09 1.88 -3.07
C GLU A 172 16.10 0.82 -3.59
N LEU A 173 14.91 0.73 -2.99
CA LEU A 173 13.85 -0.18 -3.46
C LEU A 173 13.06 0.43 -4.62
N ASP A 174 12.65 -0.37 -5.60
CA ASP A 174 11.89 0.08 -6.77
C ASP A 174 10.42 0.39 -6.44
N VAL A 175 9.81 -0.47 -5.62
CA VAL A 175 8.42 -0.33 -5.16
C VAL A 175 8.34 -0.56 -3.67
N VAL A 176 7.58 0.27 -2.97
CA VAL A 176 7.38 0.16 -1.52
C VAL A 176 5.89 0.11 -1.22
N ALA A 177 5.43 -1.01 -0.68
CA ALA A 177 4.07 -1.17 -0.21
C ALA A 177 3.93 -0.82 1.28
N VAL A 178 2.72 -0.51 1.71
CA VAL A 178 2.34 -0.39 3.12
C VAL A 178 1.28 -1.44 3.41
N MET A 179 1.53 -2.24 4.44
CA MET A 179 0.60 -3.23 4.96
C MET A 179 0.56 -3.17 6.50
N ASN A 180 -0.57 -2.82 7.08
CA ASN A 180 -0.68 -2.66 8.54
C ASN A 180 -0.47 -3.99 9.29
N GLY A 181 0.06 -3.89 10.51
CA GLY A 181 0.22 -5.03 11.42
C GLY A 181 -1.07 -5.57 12.07
N ASP A 182 -2.23 -4.96 11.78
CA ASP A 182 -3.54 -5.25 12.40
C ASP A 182 -4.26 -6.48 11.80
N GLY A 183 -3.65 -7.17 10.84
CA GLY A 183 -4.22 -8.34 10.16
C GLY A 183 -5.43 -8.06 9.25
N GLN A 184 -5.82 -6.79 9.05
CA GLN A 184 -6.97 -6.44 8.20
C GLN A 184 -6.63 -6.44 6.71
N MET A 185 -5.34 -6.37 6.38
CA MET A 185 -4.86 -6.36 5.00
C MET A 185 -4.43 -7.76 4.60
N ASP A 186 -5.05 -8.29 3.55
CA ASP A 186 -4.76 -9.61 3.03
C ASP A 186 -3.40 -9.63 2.30
N PRO A 187 -2.41 -10.40 2.77
CA PRO A 187 -1.10 -10.48 2.12
C PRO A 187 -1.20 -11.04 0.69
N THR A 188 -2.18 -11.88 0.40
CA THR A 188 -2.38 -12.45 -0.95
C THR A 188 -2.79 -11.40 -2.00
N LEU A 189 -3.26 -10.23 -1.56
CA LEU A 189 -3.59 -9.11 -2.45
C LEU A 189 -2.40 -8.20 -2.73
N LEU A 190 -1.23 -8.44 -2.12
CA LEU A 190 -0.09 -7.54 -2.23
C LEU A 190 0.37 -7.39 -3.67
N GLU A 191 0.48 -8.50 -4.42
CA GLU A 191 0.81 -8.52 -5.84
C GLU A 191 -0.09 -7.56 -6.63
N ARG A 192 -1.40 -7.68 -6.44
CA ARG A 192 -2.39 -6.82 -7.09
C ARG A 192 -2.27 -5.35 -6.69
N ILE A 193 -1.81 -5.06 -5.48
CA ILE A 193 -1.59 -3.69 -4.99
C ILE A 193 -0.33 -3.08 -5.59
N VAL A 194 0.75 -3.86 -5.76
CA VAL A 194 2.02 -3.37 -6.32
C VAL A 194 2.02 -3.32 -7.85
N ASP A 195 1.23 -4.19 -8.50
CA ASP A 195 1.10 -4.33 -9.95
C ASP A 195 1.05 -3.02 -10.74
N PRO A 196 0.16 -2.04 -10.42
CA PRO A 196 0.08 -0.81 -11.19
C PRO A 196 1.37 0.01 -11.16
N VAL A 197 2.14 -0.13 -10.07
CA VAL A 197 3.41 0.56 -9.86
C VAL A 197 4.55 -0.17 -10.56
N VAL A 198 4.60 -1.48 -10.37
CA VAL A 198 5.59 -2.36 -11.01
C VAL A 198 5.49 -2.28 -12.54
N GLN A 199 4.28 -2.28 -13.08
CA GLN A 199 4.03 -2.17 -14.53
C GLN A 199 4.21 -0.74 -15.07
N GLY A 200 4.47 0.24 -14.21
CA GLY A 200 4.66 1.64 -14.60
C GLY A 200 3.39 2.35 -15.07
N HIS A 201 2.20 1.81 -14.75
CA HIS A 201 0.92 2.45 -15.06
C HIS A 201 0.66 3.67 -14.19
N ALA A 202 1.04 3.58 -12.91
CA ALA A 202 0.92 4.64 -11.91
C ALA A 202 2.17 4.71 -11.04
N ALA A 203 2.44 5.88 -10.44
CA ALA A 203 3.55 6.02 -9.48
C ALA A 203 3.13 5.66 -8.05
N TYR A 204 1.81 5.54 -7.82
CA TYR A 204 1.21 5.17 -6.56
C TYR A 204 -0.09 4.38 -6.79
N ALA A 205 -0.28 3.30 -6.05
CA ALA A 205 -1.50 2.51 -6.07
C ALA A 205 -2.09 2.45 -4.66
N LYS A 206 -3.42 2.38 -4.57
CA LYS A 206 -4.09 2.22 -3.28
C LYS A 206 -5.32 1.34 -3.36
N GLY A 207 -5.54 0.59 -2.30
CA GLY A 207 -6.74 -0.22 -2.14
C GLY A 207 -8.01 0.62 -2.17
N ASN A 208 -9.09 0.01 -2.63
CA ASN A 208 -10.42 0.59 -2.67
C ASN A 208 -11.47 -0.45 -2.27
N ARG A 209 -12.01 -0.29 -1.05
CA ARG A 209 -13.03 -1.18 -0.48
C ARG A 209 -14.44 -0.81 -0.92
N LEU A 210 -14.58 0.33 -1.61
CA LEU A 210 -15.88 0.89 -1.95
C LEU A 210 -16.29 0.56 -3.37
N ASP A 211 -15.48 -0.10 -4.19
CA ASP A 211 -15.85 -0.35 -5.58
C ASP A 211 -17.00 -1.35 -5.74
N ASN A 212 -17.09 -2.36 -4.86
CA ASN A 212 -18.13 -3.37 -4.95
C ASN A 212 -19.29 -3.10 -3.94
N PRO A 213 -20.57 -3.14 -4.35
CA PRO A 213 -21.70 -3.03 -3.44
C PRO A 213 -21.70 -4.04 -2.29
N ASP A 214 -21.20 -5.26 -2.54
CA ASP A 214 -21.18 -6.35 -1.54
C ASP A 214 -20.23 -6.03 -0.38
N ASP A 215 -19.10 -5.39 -0.67
CA ASP A 215 -18.11 -4.94 0.33
C ASP A 215 -18.63 -3.78 1.21
N ARG A 216 -19.67 -3.07 0.74
CA ARG A 216 -20.32 -1.97 1.48
C ARG A 216 -21.38 -2.46 2.47
N ALA A 217 -21.88 -3.69 2.31
CA ALA A 217 -23.06 -4.19 3.02
C ALA A 217 -22.88 -4.30 4.56
N GLY A 218 -21.63 -4.39 5.04
CA GLY A 218 -21.31 -4.44 6.47
C GLY A 218 -21.12 -3.07 7.15
N MET A 219 -21.10 -1.96 6.40
CA MET A 219 -20.72 -0.66 6.96
C MET A 219 -21.92 0.13 7.52
N PRO A 220 -21.86 0.65 8.77
CA PRO A 220 -22.87 1.56 9.30
C PRO A 220 -23.11 2.77 8.39
N SER A 221 -24.37 3.15 8.18
CA SER A 221 -24.77 4.24 7.28
C SER A 221 -24.12 5.60 7.59
N TRP A 222 -23.87 5.89 8.87
CA TRP A 222 -23.13 7.10 9.28
C TRP A 222 -21.66 7.07 8.83
N ARG A 223 -20.99 5.90 8.86
CA ARG A 223 -19.62 5.74 8.37
C ARG A 223 -19.56 5.90 6.86
N LEU A 224 -20.55 5.36 6.13
CA LEU A 224 -20.69 5.56 4.69
C LEU A 224 -20.84 7.05 4.33
N PHE A 225 -21.69 7.77 5.06
CA PHE A 225 -21.85 9.22 4.87
C PHE A 225 -20.55 9.99 5.17
N GLY A 226 -19.92 9.71 6.31
CA GLY A 226 -18.66 10.35 6.70
C GLY A 226 -17.53 10.10 5.69
N ASN A 227 -17.40 8.87 5.20
CA ASN A 227 -16.45 8.50 4.15
C ASN A 227 -16.80 9.22 2.84
N GLY A 228 -18.07 9.32 2.46
CA GLY A 228 -18.49 10.08 1.27
C GLY A 228 -18.10 11.55 1.33
N VAL A 229 -18.36 12.22 2.47
CA VAL A 229 -17.96 13.63 2.69
C VAL A 229 -16.44 13.77 2.64
N LEU A 230 -15.70 12.91 3.34
CA LEU A 230 -14.25 12.96 3.36
C LEU A 230 -13.66 12.68 1.97
N THR A 231 -14.19 11.69 1.26
CA THR A 231 -13.82 11.38 -0.13
C THR A 231 -13.97 12.62 -1.00
N TYR A 232 -15.13 13.30 -0.97
CA TYR A 232 -15.33 14.51 -1.76
C TYR A 232 -14.35 15.64 -1.38
N LEU A 233 -14.13 15.86 -0.08
CA LEU A 233 -13.16 16.86 0.38
C LEU A 233 -11.74 16.53 -0.08
N THR A 234 -11.33 15.27 0.00
CA THR A 234 -10.02 14.83 -0.47
C THR A 234 -9.91 15.00 -1.98
N LYS A 235 -10.92 14.67 -2.79
CA LYS A 235 -10.91 14.94 -4.25
C LYS A 235 -10.63 16.40 -4.56
N LEU A 236 -11.33 17.30 -3.88
CA LEU A 236 -11.15 18.75 -4.04
C LEU A 236 -9.73 19.20 -3.63
N VAL A 237 -9.17 18.59 -2.60
CA VAL A 237 -7.90 19.00 -2.00
C VAL A 237 -6.69 18.39 -2.72
N SER A 238 -6.75 17.11 -3.09
CA SER A 238 -5.69 16.39 -3.80
C SER A 238 -5.72 16.64 -5.30
N GLY A 239 -6.90 16.88 -5.89
CA GLY A 239 -7.06 17.02 -7.33
C GLY A 239 -7.23 15.71 -8.07
N TYR A 240 -7.28 14.57 -7.37
CA TYR A 240 -7.66 13.28 -7.94
C TYR A 240 -9.18 13.14 -7.85
N TRP A 241 -9.86 13.34 -8.97
CA TRP A 241 -11.32 13.36 -9.06
C TRP A 241 -11.90 11.96 -9.32
N GLY A 242 -11.14 11.05 -9.92
CA GLY A 242 -11.51 9.65 -10.15
C GLY A 242 -11.48 8.79 -8.88
N MET A 243 -10.59 9.12 -7.95
CA MET A 243 -10.31 8.37 -6.72
C MET A 243 -11.56 8.04 -5.87
N SER A 244 -11.59 6.89 -5.21
CA SER A 244 -12.52 6.56 -4.12
C SER A 244 -11.76 6.02 -2.91
N ASP A 245 -12.36 5.94 -1.73
CA ASP A 245 -11.71 5.37 -0.53
C ASP A 245 -10.29 5.92 -0.20
N PRO A 246 -10.13 7.24 0.03
CA PRO A 246 -8.82 7.87 0.25
C PRO A 246 -8.15 7.50 1.59
N GLN A 247 -8.84 6.78 2.47
CA GLN A 247 -8.34 6.41 3.80
C GLN A 247 -7.84 4.98 3.85
N ASN A 248 -7.78 4.28 2.72
CA ASN A 248 -7.17 2.96 2.68
C ASN A 248 -5.65 3.08 2.87
N GLY A 249 -5.12 2.33 3.84
CA GLY A 249 -3.70 2.26 4.15
C GLY A 249 -2.94 1.23 3.32
N TYR A 250 -3.65 0.33 2.62
CA TYR A 250 -3.01 -0.67 1.75
C TYR A 250 -2.61 0.01 0.44
N THR A 251 -1.33 0.30 0.30
CA THR A 251 -0.83 1.19 -0.76
C THR A 251 0.51 0.69 -1.29
N ALA A 252 0.89 1.14 -2.49
CA ALA A 252 2.21 0.95 -3.06
C ALA A 252 2.69 2.27 -3.68
N ILE A 253 3.97 2.58 -3.55
CA ILE A 253 4.61 3.77 -4.12
C ILE A 253 5.88 3.38 -4.87
N SER A 254 6.10 3.98 -6.05
CA SER A 254 7.34 3.83 -6.80
C SER A 254 8.48 4.60 -6.14
N ARG A 255 9.71 4.16 -6.36
CA ARG A 255 10.91 4.91 -5.97
C ARG A 255 10.90 6.34 -6.47
N GLU A 256 10.55 6.53 -7.74
CA GLU A 256 10.50 7.85 -8.37
C GLU A 256 9.57 8.80 -7.62
N ALA A 257 8.37 8.33 -7.25
CA ALA A 257 7.44 9.11 -6.46
C ALA A 257 7.92 9.32 -5.03
N LEU A 258 8.50 8.30 -4.42
CA LEU A 258 9.00 8.35 -3.04
C LEU A 258 10.13 9.37 -2.88
N ASP A 259 11.08 9.41 -3.82
CA ASP A 259 12.21 10.33 -3.81
C ASP A 259 11.77 11.78 -4.14
N ALA A 260 10.71 11.92 -4.96
CA ALA A 260 10.16 13.22 -5.31
C ALA A 260 9.32 13.84 -4.17
N ILE A 261 8.57 13.04 -3.42
CA ILE A 261 7.81 13.54 -2.27
C ILE A 261 8.75 13.68 -1.06
N ASP A 262 8.95 14.90 -0.55
CA ASP A 262 9.73 15.14 0.66
C ASP A 262 9.06 14.42 1.86
N VAL A 263 9.49 13.19 2.14
CA VAL A 263 8.90 12.27 3.11
C VAL A 263 8.85 12.91 4.50
N ASP A 264 9.89 13.65 4.87
CA ASP A 264 9.98 14.32 6.17
C ASP A 264 8.89 15.37 6.38
N ARG A 265 8.40 15.98 5.29
CA ARG A 265 7.30 16.97 5.33
C ARG A 265 5.90 16.35 5.33
N LEU A 266 5.78 15.03 5.23
CA LEU A 266 4.50 14.34 5.32
C LEU A 266 3.96 14.36 6.75
N TYR A 267 2.64 14.51 6.85
CA TYR A 267 1.88 14.57 8.10
C TYR A 267 1.78 13.19 8.78
N GLU A 268 2.19 13.08 10.04
CA GLU A 268 2.38 11.77 10.71
C GLU A 268 1.09 11.15 11.27
N GLY A 269 0.00 11.93 11.39
CA GLY A 269 -1.23 11.48 12.03
C GLY A 269 -2.30 10.94 11.09
N TYR A 270 -3.52 10.82 11.62
CA TYR A 270 -4.73 10.50 10.86
C TYR A 270 -5.00 11.59 9.80
N GLY A 271 -4.63 11.30 8.56
CA GLY A 271 -4.51 12.28 7.49
C GLY A 271 -3.34 12.02 6.55
N PHE A 272 -2.38 11.18 6.94
CA PHE A 272 -1.21 10.80 6.14
C PHE A 272 -1.57 10.44 4.70
N CYS A 273 -2.51 9.51 4.47
CA CYS A 273 -2.93 9.12 3.11
C CYS A 273 -3.42 10.31 2.28
N ASN A 274 -4.16 11.25 2.88
CA ASN A 274 -4.61 12.46 2.17
C ASN A 274 -3.43 13.37 1.83
N ASP A 275 -2.46 13.49 2.75
CA ASP A 275 -1.29 14.34 2.54
C ASP A 275 -0.42 13.81 1.40
N VAL A 276 -0.13 12.51 1.39
CA VAL A 276 0.62 11.82 0.32
C VAL A 276 -0.01 12.12 -1.04
N LEU A 277 -1.34 11.95 -1.18
CA LEU A 277 -2.04 12.25 -2.43
C LEU A 277 -1.84 13.70 -2.90
N VAL A 278 -1.89 14.68 -1.99
CA VAL A 278 -1.67 16.07 -2.36
C VAL A 278 -0.24 16.30 -2.86
N HIS A 279 0.76 15.70 -2.20
CA HIS A 279 2.15 15.79 -2.64
C HIS A 279 2.36 15.12 -4.00
N LEU A 280 1.80 13.94 -4.23
CA LEU A 280 1.87 13.26 -5.52
C LEU A 280 1.28 14.12 -6.65
N ASN A 281 0.14 14.77 -6.41
CA ASN A 281 -0.50 15.59 -7.43
C ASN A 281 0.31 16.84 -7.77
N VAL A 282 0.95 17.46 -6.76
CA VAL A 282 1.85 18.60 -6.99
C VAL A 282 3.04 18.22 -7.86
N HIS A 283 3.56 16.99 -7.72
CA HIS A 283 4.65 16.47 -8.56
C HIS A 283 4.16 15.86 -9.88
N GLY A 284 2.84 15.83 -10.13
CA GLY A 284 2.28 15.36 -11.39
C GLY A 284 2.26 13.84 -11.57
N PHE A 285 2.30 13.08 -10.47
CA PHE A 285 2.22 11.62 -10.53
C PHE A 285 0.79 11.12 -10.73
N ARG A 286 0.66 10.00 -11.44
CA ARG A 286 -0.60 9.26 -11.55
C ARG A 286 -0.79 8.34 -10.35
N VAL A 287 -2.04 8.21 -9.92
CA VAL A 287 -2.50 7.30 -8.86
C VAL A 287 -3.47 6.29 -9.45
N GLU A 288 -3.49 5.04 -8.97
CA GLU A 288 -4.52 4.06 -9.35
C GLU A 288 -5.24 3.45 -8.15
N ASP A 289 -6.53 3.18 -8.33
CA ASP A 289 -7.37 2.49 -7.35
C ASP A 289 -7.42 1.00 -7.67
N VAL A 290 -7.05 0.19 -6.68
CA VAL A 290 -7.06 -1.27 -6.76
C VAL A 290 -8.25 -1.79 -5.95
N PRO A 291 -9.27 -2.40 -6.59
CA PRO A 291 -10.42 -2.92 -5.86
C PRO A 291 -10.01 -4.05 -4.90
N MET A 292 -10.54 -4.04 -3.68
CA MET A 292 -10.26 -5.09 -2.69
C MET A 292 -11.44 -5.33 -1.74
N PRO A 293 -11.62 -6.56 -1.24
CA PRO A 293 -12.64 -6.84 -0.22
C PRO A 293 -12.30 -6.17 1.11
N ALA A 294 -13.33 -5.83 1.88
CA ALA A 294 -13.15 -5.31 3.23
C ALA A 294 -13.11 -6.47 4.25
N ARG A 295 -12.00 -6.63 4.97
CA ARG A 295 -11.92 -7.50 6.15
C ARG A 295 -12.16 -6.65 7.39
N TYR A 296 -13.30 -6.87 8.05
CA TYR A 296 -13.60 -6.25 9.35
C TYR A 296 -13.42 -7.32 10.43
N GLY A 297 -12.48 -7.11 11.35
CA GLY A 297 -12.38 -7.89 12.58
C GLY A 297 -13.36 -7.40 13.66
N ASP A 298 -13.31 -8.03 14.83
CA ASP A 298 -14.14 -7.69 16.00
C ASP A 298 -13.71 -6.39 16.73
N GLU A 299 -12.84 -5.60 16.13
CA GLU A 299 -12.20 -4.46 16.78
C GLU A 299 -12.98 -3.15 16.64
N GLN A 300 -13.09 -2.44 17.77
CA GLN A 300 -13.72 -1.13 17.80
C GLN A 300 -12.71 -0.06 17.35
N SER A 301 -13.02 0.66 16.28
CA SER A 301 -12.21 1.78 15.82
C SER A 301 -11.97 2.79 16.95
N HIS A 302 -10.72 2.89 17.45
CA HIS A 302 -10.32 3.80 18.53
C HIS A 302 -10.30 5.30 18.15
N ILE A 303 -10.86 5.66 16.99
CA ILE A 303 -10.83 7.03 16.45
C ILE A 303 -11.70 7.96 17.31
N ARG A 304 -11.06 8.90 17.99
CA ARG A 304 -11.73 10.00 18.70
C ARG A 304 -12.07 11.13 17.72
N TYR A 305 -13.28 11.09 17.16
CA TYR A 305 -13.77 12.04 16.14
C TYR A 305 -13.59 13.52 16.51
N SER A 306 -13.72 13.88 17.78
CA SER A 306 -13.60 15.28 18.26
C SER A 306 -12.21 15.89 18.06
N ARG A 307 -11.14 15.08 18.06
CA ARG A 307 -9.77 15.52 17.76
C ARG A 307 -9.42 15.33 16.29
N PHE A 308 -9.97 14.28 15.68
CA PHE A 308 -9.73 13.92 14.30
C PHE A 308 -10.26 14.97 13.32
N VAL A 309 -11.54 15.34 13.43
CA VAL A 309 -12.20 16.21 12.44
C VAL A 309 -11.53 17.59 12.31
N PRO A 310 -11.23 18.33 13.40
CA PRO A 310 -10.59 19.64 13.29
C PRO A 310 -9.17 19.55 12.70
N SER A 311 -8.38 18.57 13.16
CA SER A 311 -6.99 18.38 12.72
C SER A 311 -6.93 18.03 11.24
N LEU A 312 -7.77 17.10 10.80
CA LEU A 312 -7.87 16.71 9.39
C LEU A 312 -8.40 17.85 8.53
N SER A 313 -9.42 18.59 9.00
CA SER A 313 -9.95 19.74 8.26
C SER A 313 -8.88 20.83 8.04
N TRP A 314 -8.08 21.11 9.07
CA TRP A 314 -6.98 22.06 8.97
C TRP A 314 -5.87 21.57 8.04
N LEU A 315 -5.51 20.28 8.12
CA LEU A 315 -4.56 19.66 7.20
C LEU A 315 -5.03 19.80 5.76
N LEU A 316 -6.25 19.35 5.46
CA LEU A 316 -6.85 19.40 4.13
C LEU A 316 -6.90 20.83 3.58
N LEU A 317 -7.30 21.80 4.40
CA LEU A 317 -7.29 23.21 4.01
C LEU A 317 -5.87 23.69 3.66
N ARG A 318 -4.89 23.46 4.55
CA ARG A 318 -3.50 23.92 4.34
C ARG A 318 -2.88 23.27 3.11
N ARG A 319 -3.09 21.97 2.92
CA ARG A 319 -2.55 21.21 1.79
C ARG A 319 -3.23 21.56 0.48
N GLY A 320 -4.54 21.77 0.48
CA GLY A 320 -5.28 22.26 -0.69
C GLY A 320 -4.76 23.64 -1.12
N LEU A 321 -4.65 24.58 -0.18
CA LEU A 321 -4.07 25.91 -0.47
C LEU A 321 -2.64 25.82 -1.00
N TRP A 322 -1.82 24.92 -0.44
CA TRP A 322 -0.47 24.68 -0.91
C TRP A 322 -0.44 24.13 -2.34
N ARG A 323 -1.27 23.12 -2.67
CA ARG A 323 -1.42 22.57 -4.02
C ARG A 323 -1.80 23.65 -5.02
N TYR A 324 -2.86 24.40 -4.74
CA TYR A 324 -3.32 25.48 -5.61
C TYR A 324 -2.24 26.56 -5.81
N ARG A 325 -1.50 26.89 -4.76
CA ARG A 325 -0.38 27.84 -4.85
C ARG A 325 0.75 27.32 -5.74
N MET A 326 1.16 26.06 -5.59
CA MET A 326 2.22 25.46 -6.42
C MET A 326 1.79 25.38 -7.87
N GLN A 327 0.58 24.88 -8.10
CA GLN A 327 0.06 24.75 -9.45
C GLN A 327 -0.06 26.10 -10.17
N TYR A 328 -0.48 27.15 -9.48
CA TYR A 328 -0.51 28.51 -10.02
C TYR A 328 0.90 29.07 -10.27
N ALA A 329 1.86 28.82 -9.37
CA ALA A 329 3.23 29.29 -9.53
C ALA A 329 3.91 28.71 -10.78
N GLU A 330 3.64 27.44 -11.09
CA GLU A 330 4.22 26.75 -12.24
C GLU A 330 3.55 27.10 -13.58
N ALA A 331 2.21 27.18 -13.61
CA ALA A 331 1.46 27.32 -14.86
C ALA A 331 0.90 28.72 -15.12
N GLY A 332 0.89 29.59 -14.10
CA GLY A 332 0.37 30.95 -14.18
C GLY A 332 -1.07 31.02 -14.71
N PRO A 333 -1.38 31.94 -15.65
CA PRO A 333 -2.73 32.12 -16.20
C PRO A 333 -3.35 30.88 -16.87
N ARG A 334 -2.55 29.84 -17.18
CA ARG A 334 -3.04 28.58 -17.75
C ARG A 334 -3.86 27.76 -16.74
N ARG A 335 -3.79 28.07 -15.44
CA ARG A 335 -4.58 27.44 -14.38
C ARG A 335 -5.49 28.47 -13.68
N PRO A 336 -6.53 28.99 -14.36
CA PRO A 336 -7.36 30.09 -13.86
C PRO A 336 -8.28 29.70 -12.69
N TYR A 337 -8.44 28.40 -12.41
CA TYR A 337 -9.30 27.91 -11.33
C TYR A 337 -8.88 28.42 -9.95
N VAL A 338 -7.60 28.73 -9.73
CA VAL A 338 -7.12 29.32 -8.47
C VAL A 338 -7.70 30.72 -8.25
N LEU A 339 -7.78 31.53 -9.29
CA LEU A 339 -8.41 32.87 -9.24
C LEU A 339 -9.93 32.77 -9.07
N LEU A 340 -10.54 31.75 -9.68
CA LEU A 340 -11.97 31.48 -9.54
C LEU A 340 -12.33 31.01 -8.12
N LEU A 341 -11.49 30.18 -7.47
CA LEU A 341 -11.67 29.83 -6.05
C LEU A 341 -11.57 31.05 -5.14
N ALA A 342 -10.63 31.95 -5.40
CA ALA A 342 -10.52 33.21 -4.66
C ALA A 342 -11.76 34.11 -4.85
N GLY A 343 -12.28 34.19 -6.07
CA GLY A 343 -13.54 34.89 -6.36
C GLY A 343 -14.74 34.24 -5.67
N GLY A 344 -14.80 32.91 -5.64
CA GLY A 344 -15.82 32.14 -4.92
C GLY A 344 -15.81 32.40 -3.41
N LEU A 345 -14.63 32.44 -2.80
CA LEU A 345 -14.44 32.77 -1.39
C LEU A 345 -14.85 34.23 -1.08
N GLY A 346 -14.55 35.17 -1.99
CA GLY A 346 -15.05 36.54 -1.89
C GLY A 346 -16.59 36.60 -1.88
N GLY A 347 -17.24 35.75 -2.68
CA GLY A 347 -18.70 35.61 -2.71
C GLY A 347 -19.30 35.09 -1.41
N THR A 348 -18.67 34.10 -0.76
CA THR A 348 -19.17 33.55 0.52
C THR A 348 -18.99 34.53 1.67
N VAL A 349 -17.87 35.28 1.71
CA VAL A 349 -17.67 36.36 2.67
C VAL A 349 -18.69 37.48 2.45
N GLY A 350 -18.98 37.84 1.20
CA GLY A 350 -20.02 38.81 0.85
C GLY A 350 -21.42 38.40 1.33
N LEU A 351 -21.73 37.11 1.28
CA LEU A 351 -22.96 36.54 1.82
C LEU A 351 -23.02 36.58 3.36
N ALA A 352 -21.94 36.16 4.02
CA ALA A 352 -21.88 36.09 5.48
C ALA A 352 -21.99 37.48 6.13
N THR A 353 -21.30 38.46 5.56
CA THR A 353 -21.35 39.86 6.01
C THR A 353 -22.76 40.45 5.87
N LEU A 354 -23.49 40.11 4.80
CA LEU A 354 -24.88 40.56 4.66
C LEU A 354 -25.85 39.80 5.58
N GLY A 355 -25.67 38.48 5.77
CA GLY A 355 -26.47 37.72 6.72
C GLY A 355 -26.36 38.27 8.14
N LEU A 356 -25.15 38.67 8.54
CA LEU A 356 -24.91 39.40 9.79
C LEU A 356 -25.62 40.75 9.80
N ALA A 357 -25.48 41.57 8.74
CA ALA A 357 -26.14 42.86 8.63
C ALA A 357 -27.68 42.76 8.70
N ALA A 358 -28.26 41.71 8.13
CA ALA A 358 -29.68 41.42 8.18
C ALA A 358 -30.20 41.21 9.60
N LEU A 359 -29.42 40.49 10.41
CA LEU A 359 -29.74 40.18 11.80
C LEU A 359 -29.54 41.39 12.74
N THR A 360 -28.61 42.30 12.40
CA THR A 360 -28.24 43.41 13.30
C THR A 360 -28.91 44.73 12.97
N VAL A 361 -29.13 45.06 11.69
CA VAL A 361 -29.58 46.39 11.25
C VAL A 361 -30.86 46.34 10.40
N GLY A 362 -31.22 45.15 9.89
CA GLY A 362 -32.27 45.01 8.89
C GLY A 362 -31.77 45.45 7.51
N ILE A 363 -32.07 44.65 6.49
CA ILE A 363 -31.59 44.88 5.12
C ILE A 363 -32.75 45.27 4.19
N GLY A 364 -32.51 46.25 3.34
CA GLY A 364 -33.43 46.62 2.27
C GLY A 364 -33.46 45.58 1.14
N SER A 365 -34.53 45.57 0.36
CA SER A 365 -34.73 44.65 -0.77
C SER A 365 -33.58 44.70 -1.80
N ALA A 366 -33.00 45.88 -2.05
CA ALA A 366 -31.86 46.04 -2.95
C ALA A 366 -30.57 45.38 -2.42
N GLN A 367 -30.32 45.45 -1.11
CA GLN A 367 -29.16 44.83 -0.47
C GLN A 367 -29.29 43.30 -0.50
N ALA A 368 -30.49 42.79 -0.20
CA ALA A 368 -30.79 41.37 -0.30
C ALA A 368 -30.58 40.84 -1.74
N ALA A 369 -31.04 41.59 -2.76
CA ALA A 369 -30.85 41.22 -4.17
C ALA A 369 -29.36 41.19 -4.57
N LEU A 370 -28.57 42.17 -4.13
CA LEU A 370 -27.14 42.23 -4.42
C LEU A 370 -26.37 41.06 -3.79
N SER A 371 -26.72 40.65 -2.58
CA SER A 371 -26.07 39.50 -1.94
C SER A 371 -26.49 38.18 -2.52
N LEU A 372 -27.75 38.03 -2.94
CA LEU A 372 -28.16 36.86 -3.71
C LEU A 372 -27.39 36.77 -5.03
N LEU A 373 -27.22 37.88 -5.75
CA LEU A 373 -26.41 37.93 -6.97
C LEU A 373 -24.94 37.56 -6.70
N THR A 374 -24.36 38.10 -5.63
CA THR A 374 -22.99 37.82 -5.21
C THR A 374 -22.81 36.36 -4.82
N ALA A 375 -23.80 35.77 -4.14
CA ALA A 375 -23.84 34.35 -3.82
C ALA A 375 -23.83 33.47 -5.06
N LEU A 376 -24.72 33.77 -6.00
CA LEU A 376 -24.86 33.01 -7.24
C LEU A 376 -23.59 33.13 -8.09
N LEU A 377 -22.98 34.31 -8.16
CA LEU A 377 -21.70 34.51 -8.84
C LEU A 377 -20.56 33.76 -8.14
N GLY A 378 -20.52 33.79 -6.81
CA GLY A 378 -19.54 33.02 -6.03
C GLY A 378 -19.67 31.52 -6.24
N ALA A 379 -20.91 31.00 -6.20
CA ALA A 379 -21.20 29.60 -6.50
C ALA A 379 -20.78 29.22 -7.92
N LEU A 380 -21.10 30.06 -8.91
CA LEU A 380 -20.69 29.87 -10.30
C LEU A 380 -19.16 29.81 -10.44
N PHE A 381 -18.42 30.69 -9.76
CA PHE A 381 -16.96 30.68 -9.76
C PHE A 381 -16.39 29.42 -9.13
N VAL A 382 -16.95 28.95 -8.01
CA VAL A 382 -16.53 27.67 -7.40
C VAL A 382 -16.80 26.51 -8.36
N THR A 383 -17.99 26.45 -8.97
CA THR A 383 -18.33 25.39 -9.93
C THR A 383 -17.39 25.40 -11.14
N LEU A 384 -17.11 26.58 -11.70
CA LEU A 384 -16.18 26.71 -12.81
C LEU A 384 -14.75 26.33 -12.40
N ALA A 385 -14.31 26.74 -11.21
CA ALA A 385 -13.01 26.37 -10.69
C ALA A 385 -12.84 24.86 -10.54
N VAL A 386 -13.80 24.20 -9.91
CA VAL A 386 -13.83 22.73 -9.74
C VAL A 386 -13.83 22.03 -11.09
N THR A 387 -14.64 22.50 -12.03
CA THR A 387 -14.71 21.91 -13.38
C THR A 387 -13.37 22.02 -14.10
N LEU A 388 -12.72 23.19 -14.01
CA LEU A 388 -11.43 23.42 -14.64
C LEU A 388 -10.30 22.63 -13.94
N ASP A 389 -10.25 22.58 -12.61
CA ASP A 389 -9.29 21.74 -11.88
C ASP A 389 -9.43 20.28 -12.33
N ARG A 390 -10.67 19.77 -12.40
CA ARG A 390 -10.94 18.42 -12.89
C ARG A 390 -10.47 18.17 -14.32
N LEU A 391 -10.65 19.13 -15.22
CA LEU A 391 -10.19 18.99 -16.61
C LEU A 391 -8.65 18.98 -16.70
N HIS A 392 -7.97 19.77 -15.88
CA HIS A 392 -6.50 19.81 -15.87
C HIS A 392 -5.88 18.60 -15.19
N SER A 393 -6.53 18.05 -14.17
CA SER A 393 -6.00 16.87 -13.46
C SER A 393 -6.14 15.57 -14.24
N ARG A 394 -6.89 15.51 -15.36
CA ARG A 394 -7.19 14.24 -16.07
C ARG A 394 -5.97 13.40 -16.45
N THR A 395 -4.82 14.03 -16.72
CA THR A 395 -3.61 13.29 -17.13
C THR A 395 -2.97 12.52 -15.99
N VAL A 396 -3.19 12.98 -14.76
CA VAL A 396 -2.67 12.42 -13.51
C VAL A 396 -3.78 11.79 -12.68
N ASP A 397 -5.03 11.86 -13.12
CA ASP A 397 -6.19 11.43 -12.35
C ASP A 397 -6.18 9.91 -12.12
N THR A 398 -7.00 9.48 -11.17
CA THR A 398 -7.10 8.08 -10.79
C THR A 398 -7.99 7.31 -11.74
N ASP A 399 -7.42 6.26 -12.32
CA ASP A 399 -8.17 5.23 -13.04
C ASP A 399 -8.30 3.97 -12.16
N ARG A 400 -9.33 3.18 -12.45
CA ARG A 400 -9.51 1.88 -11.81
C ARG A 400 -8.55 0.90 -12.47
N TYR A 401 -7.73 0.23 -11.67
CA TYR A 401 -6.89 -0.84 -12.17
C TYR A 401 -7.75 -2.08 -12.46
N GLU A 402 -7.74 -2.52 -13.72
CA GLU A 402 -8.28 -3.80 -14.14
C GLU A 402 -7.08 -4.72 -14.44
N PRO A 403 -6.84 -5.78 -13.63
CA PRO A 403 -5.73 -6.67 -13.88
C PRO A 403 -5.87 -7.32 -15.25
N VAL A 404 -4.79 -7.35 -16.02
CA VAL A 404 -4.75 -7.98 -17.34
C VAL A 404 -4.79 -9.50 -17.15
N GLY A 405 -5.99 -10.10 -17.21
CA GLY A 405 -6.16 -11.56 -17.32
C GLY A 405 -6.77 -12.30 -16.13
N GLY A 406 -7.85 -11.78 -15.54
CA GLY A 406 -8.70 -12.56 -14.63
C GLY A 406 -9.98 -13.05 -15.32
N ASP A 407 -9.97 -14.29 -15.81
CA ASP A 407 -11.18 -15.11 -16.02
C ASP A 407 -11.44 -15.95 -14.76
#